data_AF-A0A2D4UKG2-F1
#
_entry.id   AF-A0A2D4UKG2-F1
#
_cell.length_a   1.000
_cell.length_b   1.000
_cell.length_c   1.000
_cell.angle_alpha   90.00
_cell.angle_beta   90.00
_cell.angle_gamma   90.00
#
_symmetry.space_group_name_H-M   'P 1'
#
loop_
_entity.id
_entity.type
_entity.pdbx_description
1 polymer ?
#
loop_
_entity_poly.entity_id
_entity_poly.type
_entity_poly.pdbx_seq_one_letter_code
_entity_poly.pdbx_strand_id
1 'polypeptide(L)' 'YVEKYCQKRGIAKIDNWNFYLVFSFFRLAAILEGVVMRAREGNASNPERARKMAVAIPILANMAEQIIKD' A
#
# COMPACT_ATOMS: atom_id res chain seq x y z
N TYR A 1 18.24 1.02 4.22
CA TYR A 1 17.74 2.41 4.27
C TYR A 1 17.17 2.77 5.64
N VAL A 2 16.25 1.96 6.19
CA VAL A 2 15.59 2.18 7.50
C VAL A 2 16.59 2.47 8.63
N GLU A 3 17.68 1.71 8.74
CA GLU A 3 18.72 1.95 9.74
C GLU A 3 19.36 3.35 9.64
N LYS A 4 19.79 3.76 8.43
CA LYS A 4 20.32 5.11 8.18
C LYS A 4 19.30 6.20 8.51
N TYR A 5 18.01 5.95 8.26
CA TYR A 5 16.94 6.85 8.66
C TYR A 5 16.86 6.97 10.19
N CYS A 6 16.86 5.84 10.92
CA CYS A 6 16.79 5.84 12.38
C CYS A 6 17.98 6.61 12.99
N GLN A 7 19.20 6.38 12.49
CA GLN A 7 20.40 7.11 12.89
C GLN A 7 20.26 8.62 12.68
N LYS A 8 19.84 9.06 11.48
CA LYS A 8 19.65 10.49 11.17
C LYS A 8 18.56 11.15 12.02
N ARG A 9 17.56 10.38 12.45
CA ARG A 9 16.44 10.87 13.26
C ARG A 9 16.70 10.76 14.77
N GLY A 10 17.80 10.15 15.19
CA GLY A 10 18.10 9.92 16.60
C GLY A 10 17.08 9.00 17.29
N ILE A 11 16.43 8.11 16.54
CA ILE A 11 15.44 7.17 17.08
C ILE A 11 16.02 5.76 17.15
N ALA A 12 15.47 4.95 18.06
CA ALA A 12 15.80 3.53 18.15
C ALA A 12 15.43 2.78 16.87
N LYS A 13 16.05 1.60 16.68
CA LYS A 13 15.67 0.70 15.60
C LYS A 13 14.19 0.34 15.72
N ILE A 14 13.50 0.31 14.58
CA ILE A 14 12.09 -0.06 14.52
C ILE A 14 11.98 -1.59 14.59
N ASP A 15 11.40 -2.08 15.68
CA ASP A 15 11.04 -3.49 15.82
C ASP A 15 9.78 -3.81 15.00
N ASN A 16 9.63 -5.10 14.66
CA ASN A 16 8.51 -5.61 13.87
C ASN A 16 8.27 -4.79 12.57
N TRP A 17 9.33 -4.58 11.79
CA TRP A 17 9.25 -3.82 10.54
C TRP A 17 8.20 -4.37 9.55
N ASN A 18 7.98 -5.69 9.57
CA ASN A 18 6.98 -6.37 8.75
C ASN A 18 5.57 -5.84 8.96
N PHE A 19 5.17 -5.49 10.20
CA PHE A 19 3.86 -4.88 10.47
C PHE A 19 3.64 -3.59 9.65
N TYR A 20 4.64 -2.71 9.59
CA TYR A 20 4.53 -1.45 8.86
C TYR A 20 4.47 -1.67 7.35
N LEU A 21 5.17 -2.68 6.83
CA LEU A 21 5.10 -3.05 5.42
C LEU A 21 3.71 -3.60 5.07
N VAL A 22 3.23 -4.58 5.84
CA VAL A 22 1.89 -5.18 5.68
C VAL A 22 0.81 -4.10 5.73
N PHE A 23 0.83 -3.25 6.76
CA PHE A 23 -0.10 -2.13 6.89
C PHE A 23 -0.04 -1.19 5.67
N SER A 24 1.16 -0.85 5.20
CA SER A 24 1.33 0.06 4.06
C SER A 24 0.78 -0.53 2.76
N PHE A 25 0.98 -1.82 2.51
CA PHE A 25 0.44 -2.50 1.34
C PHE A 25 -1.09 -2.59 1.37
N PHE A 26 -1.67 -3.01 2.50
CA PHE A 26 -3.13 -3.03 2.66
C PHE A 26 -3.75 -1.63 2.54
N ARG A 27 -3.12 -0.62 3.16
CA ARG A 27 -3.56 0.78 3.04
C ARG A 27 -3.56 1.24 1.59
N LEU A 28 -2.51 0.92 0.82
CA LEU A 28 -2.44 1.29 -0.58
C LEU A 28 -3.50 0.56 -1.43
N ALA A 29 -3.72 -0.73 -1.18
CA ALA A 29 -4.76 -1.50 -1.84
C ALA A 29 -6.16 -0.89 -1.60
N ALA A 30 -6.47 -0.52 -0.35
CA ALA A 30 -7.74 0.12 0.01
C ALA A 30 -7.92 1.51 -0.65
N ILE A 31 -6.85 2.31 -0.73
CA ILE A 31 -6.87 3.60 -1.43
C ILE A 31 -7.20 3.39 -2.91
N LEU A 32 -6.57 2.41 -3.56
CA LEU A 32 -6.83 2.09 -4.96
C LEU A 32 -8.25 1.57 -5.20
N GLU A 33 -8.77 0.71 -4.32
CA GLU A 33 -10.18 0.30 -4.37
C GLU A 33 -11.12 1.50 -4.32
N GLY A 34 -10.89 2.46 -3.42
CA GLY A 34 -11.69 3.69 -3.36
C GLY A 34 -11.60 4.53 -4.64
N VAL A 35 -10.45 4.57 -5.32
CA VAL A 35 -10.28 5.24 -6.63
C VAL A 35 -11.05 4.51 -7.72
N VAL A 36 -10.99 3.17 -7.76
CA VAL A 36 -11.74 2.35 -8.71
C VAL A 36 -13.24 2.51 -8.49
N MET A 37 -13.69 2.52 -7.25
CA MET A 37 -15.11 2.71 -6.92
C MET A 37 -15.62 4.06 -7.42
N ARG A 38 -14.92 5.15 -7.14
CA ARG A 38 -15.28 6.48 -7.68
C ARG A 38 -15.35 6.50 -9.21
N ALA A 39 -14.49 5.74 -9.89
CA ALA A 39 -14.54 5.62 -11.34
C ALA A 39 -15.75 4.81 -11.84
N ARG A 40 -16.17 3.77 -11.11
CA ARG A 40 -17.39 3.00 -11.39
C ARG A 40 -18.65 3.86 -11.21
N GLU A 41 -18.64 4.76 -10.23
CA GLU A 41 -19.73 5.71 -9.98
C GLU A 41 -19.71 6.93 -10.92
N GLY A 42 -18.75 7.02 -11.85
CA GLY A 42 -18.64 8.16 -12.77
C GLY A 42 -18.09 9.44 -12.16
N ASN A 43 -17.57 9.38 -10.93
CA ASN A 43 -17.04 10.52 -10.16
C ASN A 43 -15.50 10.60 -10.15
N ALA A 44 -14.83 9.87 -11.05
CA ALA A 44 -13.37 9.97 -11.21
C ALA A 44 -13.02 10.96 -12.34
N SER A 45 -12.05 11.84 -12.09
CA SER A 45 -11.53 12.78 -13.10
C SER A 45 -10.85 12.08 -14.29
N ASN A 46 -10.34 10.87 -14.10
CA ASN A 46 -9.85 9.99 -15.18
C ASN A 46 -10.28 8.53 -14.94
N PRO A 47 -11.48 8.14 -15.41
CA PRO A 47 -12.02 6.80 -15.17
C PRO A 47 -11.23 5.68 -15.84
N GLU A 48 -10.61 5.94 -17.00
CA GLU A 48 -9.81 4.93 -17.71
C GLU A 48 -8.55 4.58 -16.92
N ARG A 49 -7.81 5.58 -16.44
CA ARG A 49 -6.63 5.37 -15.60
C ARG A 49 -7.00 4.69 -14.30
N ALA A 50 -8.08 5.08 -13.65
CA ALA A 50 -8.56 4.44 -12.43
C ALA A 50 -8.85 2.95 -12.64
N ARG A 51 -9.54 2.58 -13.74
CA ARG A 51 -9.78 1.17 -14.09
C ARG A 51 -8.50 0.38 -14.32
N LYS A 52 -7.49 0.97 -14.97
CA LYS A 52 -6.17 0.32 -15.15
C LYS A 52 -5.48 0.05 -13.81
N MET A 53 -5.69 0.88 -12.79
CA MET A 53 -5.09 0.68 -11.46
C MET A 53 -5.70 -0.49 -10.69
N ALA A 54 -6.86 -1.01 -11.09
CA ALA A 54 -7.50 -2.14 -10.41
C ALA A 54 -6.60 -3.39 -10.34
N VAL A 55 -5.75 -3.60 -11.35
CA VAL A 55 -4.82 -4.75 -11.38
C VAL A 55 -3.80 -4.74 -10.24
N ALA A 56 -3.47 -3.57 -9.70
CA ALA A 56 -2.49 -3.44 -8.62
C ALA A 56 -3.06 -3.87 -7.27
N ILE A 57 -4.38 -3.88 -7.10
CA ILE A 57 -5.03 -4.16 -5.82
C ILE A 57 -4.74 -5.59 -5.32
N PRO A 58 -5.02 -6.66 -6.10
CA PRO A 58 -4.70 -8.02 -5.66
C PRO A 58 -3.19 -8.25 -5.52
N ILE A 59 -2.36 -7.56 -6.32
CA ILE A 59 -0.90 -7.64 -6.20
C ILE A 59 -0.45 -7.11 -4.83
N LEU A 60 -0.94 -5.93 -4.42
CA LEU A 60 -0.59 -5.33 -3.14
C LEU A 60 -1.10 -6.17 -1.95
N ALA A 61 -2.31 -6.73 -2.06
CA ALA A 61 -2.84 -7.64 -1.04
C ALA A 61 -1.97 -8.91 -0.89
N ASN A 62 -1.56 -9.52 -2.01
CA ASN A 62 -0.69 -10.70 -1.99
C ASN A 62 0.70 -10.39 -1.44
N MET A 63 1.28 -9.22 -1.74
CA MET A 63 2.55 -8.79 -1.15
C MET A 63 2.45 -8.67 0.37
N ALA A 64 1.33 -8.14 0.87
CA ALA A 64 1.08 -8.09 2.31
C ALA A 64 0.95 -9.50 2.91
N GLU A 65 0.23 -10.41 2.25
CA GLU A 65 0.07 -11.79 2.70
C GLU A 65 1.40 -12.56 2.76
N GLN A 66 2.28 -12.38 1.78
CA GLN A 66 3.60 -13.01 1.76
C GLN A 66 4.43 -12.60 2.99
N ILE A 67 4.44 -11.31 3.34
CA ILE A 67 5.19 -10.79 4.49
C ILE A 67 4.63 -11.28 5.83
N ILE A 68 3.35 -11.62 5.90
CA ILE A 68 2.74 -12.21 7.11
C ILE A 68 3.23 -13.67 7.32
N LYS A 69 3.52 -14.39 6.24
CA LYS A 69 3.91 -15.80 6.27
C LYS A 69 5.41 -16.02 6.50
N ASP A 70 6.22 -14.98 6.32
CA ASP A 70 7.67 -14.93 6.59
C ASP A 70 7.98 -14.64 8.07
#